data_AF-A0A1F7FN63-F1
#
_entry.id   AF-A0A1F7FN63-F1
#
_cell.length_a   1.000
_cell.length_b   1.000
_cell.length_c   1.000
_cell.angle_alpha   90.00
_cell.angle_beta   90.00
_cell.angle_gamma   90.00
#
_symmetry.space_group_name_H-M   'P 1'
#
loop_
_entity.id
_entity.type
_entity.pdbx_description
1 polymer ?
#
loop_
_entity_poly.entity_id
_entity_poly.type
_entity_poly.pdbx_seq_one_letter_code
_entity_poly.pdbx_strand_id
1 'polypeptide(L)'
;MKQANNYFITGALLTILSIALLGGNSLIKMVLASNDLGRLPREIRLGCEIGLISTEQLKTATLNRKITTAGFAEKLSLTLMLLGAQDSAEISELVRSGILTGKTGSGKMSRASTLEILARATLILSGKELISLNGDKAKNYRDYRVAEKYSNAVAWLQSKYIVRGYPDGTLGKGRNLNMREAVFFLYRFYEAVSSEMMSKRPAEKLSFIDIPLSHPMMEIIENLTQGGAFDKIILRPSFDGDSFVSAADLTEMLNGVFARAGKEVDQVRIKTIFSDNSSDSFTRRRHLALALEYILDEFARDRLNAKKIDYRDVSIEQPEFESLLKLAGCGLVLGYGDGRFAGNEFVTWYEAAKLMNEVLKFAAITAPAEEKSDRLAVKSDIEALKALIRAKKDRVHKILHANRR
;
A
#
# COMPACT_ATOMS: atom_id res chain seq x y z
N MET A 1 27.32 16.11 13.49
CA MET A 1 26.66 15.70 12.23
C MET A 1 25.65 14.61 12.59
N LYS A 2 24.35 14.92 12.54
CA LYS A 2 23.27 13.98 12.87
C LYS A 2 23.20 12.91 11.77
N GLN A 3 23.40 11.65 12.13
CA GLN A 3 23.18 10.49 11.26
C GLN A 3 21.71 10.48 10.82
N ALA A 4 21.48 10.37 9.52
CA ALA A 4 20.15 10.07 9.00
C ALA A 4 19.77 8.66 9.47
N ASN A 5 18.63 8.57 10.15
CA ASN A 5 18.12 7.35 10.76
C ASN A 5 17.81 6.28 9.70
N ASN A 6 18.65 5.23 9.66
CA ASN A 6 18.45 4.00 8.88
C ASN A 6 17.25 3.15 9.37
N TYR A 7 16.53 3.57 10.41
CA TYR A 7 15.47 2.80 11.07
C TYR A 7 14.18 2.64 10.25
N PHE A 8 13.92 3.49 9.25
CA PHE A 8 12.76 3.35 8.37
C PHE A 8 12.88 2.13 7.43
N ILE A 9 14.11 1.73 7.09
CA ILE A 9 14.38 0.59 6.21
C ILE A 9 14.24 -0.73 6.98
N THR A 10 14.64 -0.75 8.26
CA THR A 10 14.71 -1.99 9.05
C THR A 10 13.36 -2.48 9.57
N GLY A 11 12.44 -1.57 9.93
CA GLY A 11 11.10 -1.94 10.43
C GLY A 11 10.21 -2.55 9.34
N ALA A 12 10.28 -2.00 8.13
CA ALA A 12 9.52 -2.50 6.98
C ALA A 12 10.11 -3.80 6.39
N LEU A 13 11.39 -4.10 6.65
CA LEU A 13 12.06 -5.34 6.22
C LEU A 13 11.59 -6.59 6.98
N LEU A 14 11.26 -6.48 8.26
CA LEU A 14 11.00 -7.65 9.13
C LEU A 14 9.62 -8.28 8.92
N THR A 15 8.57 -7.49 8.64
CA THR A 15 7.21 -8.01 8.38
C THR A 15 7.05 -8.57 6.96
N ILE A 16 7.85 -8.08 6.01
CA ILE A 16 7.71 -8.43 4.59
C ILE A 16 8.57 -9.63 4.18
N LEU A 17 9.67 -9.88 4.87
CA LEU A 17 10.47 -11.09 4.65
C LEU A 17 9.65 -12.37 4.91
N SER A 18 8.70 -12.35 5.86
CA SER A 18 7.87 -13.51 6.20
C SER A 18 6.91 -13.93 5.09
N ILE A 19 6.56 -13.03 4.16
CA ILE A 19 5.66 -13.33 3.04
C ILE A 19 6.45 -13.68 1.76
N ALA A 20 7.68 -13.17 1.62
CA ALA A 20 8.48 -13.33 0.40
C ALA A 20 9.35 -14.60 0.34
N LEU A 21 9.55 -15.33 1.45
CA LEU A 21 10.55 -16.42 1.54
C LEU A 21 10.09 -17.81 1.08
N LEU A 22 8.89 -17.97 0.50
CA LEU A 22 8.38 -19.27 0.06
C LEU A 22 8.04 -19.29 -1.43
N GLY A 23 9.05 -19.52 -2.28
CA GLY A 23 8.85 -20.26 -3.53
C GLY A 23 9.54 -19.72 -4.78
N GLY A 24 10.80 -20.08 -5.02
CA GLY A 24 11.40 -19.95 -6.35
C GLY A 24 10.61 -20.74 -7.41
N ASN A 25 10.44 -20.16 -8.61
CA ASN A 25 9.83 -20.69 -9.84
C ASN A 25 8.45 -21.38 -9.78
N SER A 26 7.86 -21.58 -8.60
CA SER A 26 6.45 -21.97 -8.40
C SER A 26 5.53 -20.78 -8.11
N LEU A 27 6.10 -19.58 -7.99
CA LEU A 27 5.45 -18.32 -7.60
C LEU A 27 4.25 -17.92 -8.46
N ILE A 28 4.23 -18.24 -9.76
CA ILE A 28 3.09 -17.89 -10.63
C ILE A 28 1.88 -18.81 -10.37
N LYS A 29 2.09 -20.05 -9.93
CA LYS A 29 1.01 -21.04 -9.75
C LYS A 29 0.28 -20.97 -8.40
N MET A 30 0.85 -20.31 -7.40
CA MET A 30 0.25 -20.21 -6.05
C MET A 30 -0.40 -18.84 -5.75
N VAL A 31 -0.19 -17.83 -6.60
CA VAL A 31 -0.51 -16.41 -6.31
C VAL A 31 -1.91 -15.97 -6.80
N LEU A 32 -2.67 -16.84 -7.45
CA LEU A 32 -3.97 -16.51 -8.07
C LEU A 32 -5.20 -16.99 -7.28
N ALA A 33 -4.99 -17.45 -6.04
CA ALA A 33 -6.09 -17.75 -5.14
C ALA A 33 -6.61 -16.42 -4.57
N SER A 34 -7.81 -16.00 -4.97
CA SER A 34 -8.45 -14.80 -4.43
C SER A 34 -8.43 -14.89 -2.90
N ASN A 35 -7.73 -13.97 -2.25
CA ASN A 35 -7.67 -13.94 -0.79
C ASN A 35 -8.89 -13.21 -0.26
N ASP A 36 -9.51 -13.72 0.81
CA ASP A 36 -10.65 -13.07 1.47
C ASP A 36 -10.33 -11.69 2.05
N LEU A 37 -9.05 -11.32 2.11
CA LEU A 37 -8.57 -10.00 2.54
C LEU A 37 -9.18 -8.85 1.74
N GLY A 38 -9.42 -9.02 0.43
CA GLY A 38 -10.01 -7.97 -0.41
C GLY A 38 -11.42 -7.55 0.04
N ARG A 39 -12.15 -8.45 0.74
CA ARG A 39 -13.49 -8.16 1.29
C ARG A 39 -13.45 -7.40 2.62
N LEU A 40 -12.28 -7.28 3.25
CA LEU A 40 -12.15 -6.60 4.53
C LEU A 40 -12.14 -5.08 4.34
N PRO A 41 -12.55 -4.31 5.37
CA PRO A 41 -12.34 -2.87 5.37
C PRO A 41 -10.86 -2.54 5.22
N ARG A 42 -10.56 -1.47 4.47
CA ARG A 42 -9.21 -1.03 4.13
C ARG A 42 -8.26 -1.02 5.32
N GLU A 43 -8.65 -0.41 6.43
CA GLU A 43 -7.78 -0.28 7.59
C GLU A 43 -7.51 -1.62 8.29
N ILE A 44 -8.40 -2.61 8.18
CA ILE A 44 -8.10 -3.97 8.68
C ILE A 44 -7.11 -4.66 7.76
N ARG A 45 -7.33 -4.59 6.44
CA ARG A 45 -6.45 -5.21 5.45
C ARG A 45 -5.03 -4.66 5.55
N LEU A 46 -4.88 -3.34 5.45
CA LEU A 46 -3.57 -2.68 5.54
C LEU A 46 -2.98 -2.77 6.95
N GLY A 47 -3.83 -2.76 7.99
CA GLY A 47 -3.39 -3.04 9.36
C GLY A 47 -2.80 -4.46 9.50
N CYS A 48 -3.26 -5.44 8.72
CA CYS A 48 -2.70 -6.78 8.69
C CYS A 48 -1.32 -6.78 8.00
N GLU A 49 -1.17 -6.06 6.89
CA GLU A 49 0.09 -5.95 6.15
C GLU A 49 1.22 -5.35 7.00
N ILE A 50 0.92 -4.32 7.79
CA ILE A 50 1.91 -3.69 8.69
C ILE A 50 2.02 -4.39 10.07
N GLY A 51 1.34 -5.53 10.27
CA GLY A 51 1.45 -6.34 11.49
C GLY A 51 0.67 -5.83 12.71
N LEU A 52 -0.23 -4.85 12.57
CA LEU A 52 -1.12 -4.44 13.68
C LEU A 52 -2.10 -5.55 14.07
N ILE A 53 -2.43 -6.47 13.17
CA ILE A 53 -3.31 -7.60 13.41
C ILE A 53 -2.83 -8.81 12.61
N SER A 54 -2.94 -10.02 13.16
CA SER A 54 -2.60 -11.24 12.43
C SER A 54 -3.81 -11.81 11.68
N THR A 55 -3.56 -12.66 10.69
CA THR A 55 -4.60 -13.35 9.90
C THR A 55 -5.57 -14.16 10.77
N GLU A 56 -5.07 -14.80 11.84
CA GLU A 56 -5.87 -15.55 12.81
C GLU A 56 -6.88 -14.68 13.59
N GLN A 57 -6.55 -13.39 13.74
CA GLN A 57 -7.35 -12.41 14.47
C GLN A 57 -8.42 -11.73 13.61
N LEU A 58 -8.48 -12.02 12.30
CA LEU A 58 -9.43 -11.43 11.36
C LEU A 58 -10.87 -11.94 11.52
N LYS A 59 -11.09 -12.97 12.35
CA LYS A 59 -12.44 -13.47 12.67
C LYS A 59 -13.30 -12.36 13.27
N THR A 60 -14.54 -12.22 12.80
CA THR A 60 -15.48 -11.16 13.25
C THR A 60 -15.65 -11.11 14.77
N ALA A 61 -15.69 -12.27 15.44
CA ALA A 61 -15.78 -12.36 16.89
C ALA A 61 -14.57 -11.72 17.59
N THR A 62 -13.36 -11.95 17.08
CA THR A 62 -12.11 -11.38 17.61
C THR A 62 -12.05 -9.87 17.37
N LEU A 63 -12.41 -9.43 16.15
CA LEU A 63 -12.44 -8.01 15.79
C LEU A 63 -13.41 -7.19 16.66
N ASN A 64 -14.54 -7.78 17.06
CA ASN A 64 -15.53 -7.11 17.88
C ASN A 64 -15.26 -7.21 19.39
N ARG A 65 -14.23 -7.97 19.80
CA ARG A 65 -13.83 -8.07 21.21
C ARG A 65 -13.24 -6.74 21.69
N LYS A 66 -13.56 -6.38 22.94
CA LYS A 66 -13.00 -5.19 23.61
C LYS A 66 -11.48 -5.35 23.76
N ILE A 67 -10.72 -4.32 23.39
CA ILE A 67 -9.27 -4.31 23.54
C ILE A 67 -8.88 -3.87 24.95
N THR A 68 -7.80 -4.46 25.47
CA THR A 68 -7.19 -4.03 26.73
C THR A 68 -6.24 -2.86 26.48
N THR A 69 -5.92 -2.10 27.54
CA THR A 69 -4.92 -1.04 27.45
C THR A 69 -3.56 -1.58 27.00
N ALA A 70 -3.16 -2.76 27.48
CA ALA A 70 -1.91 -3.43 27.06
C ALA A 70 -1.95 -3.78 25.56
N GLY A 71 -3.01 -4.40 25.07
CA GLY A 71 -3.11 -4.79 23.65
C GLY A 71 -3.15 -3.60 22.69
N PHE A 72 -3.71 -2.46 23.13
CA PHE A 72 -3.60 -1.21 22.35
C PHE A 72 -2.18 -0.64 22.40
N ALA A 73 -1.53 -0.65 23.57
CA ALA A 73 -0.18 -0.15 23.75
C ALA A 73 0.84 -0.91 22.90
N GLU A 74 0.75 -2.24 22.82
CA GLU A 74 1.60 -3.07 21.95
C GLU A 74 1.53 -2.60 20.49
N LYS A 75 0.31 -2.41 19.98
CA LYS A 75 0.08 -2.00 18.59
C LYS A 75 0.50 -0.55 18.34
N LEU A 76 0.28 0.34 19.31
CA LEU A 76 0.77 1.72 19.22
C LEU A 76 2.31 1.76 19.23
N SER A 77 2.96 0.94 20.05
CA SER A 77 4.42 0.87 20.10
C SER A 77 4.99 0.38 18.78
N LEU A 78 4.41 -0.69 18.20
CA LEU A 78 4.73 -1.13 16.85
C LEU A 78 4.55 0.01 15.83
N THR A 79 3.41 0.73 15.89
CA THR A 79 3.14 1.85 14.99
C THR A 79 4.23 2.93 15.09
N LEU A 80 4.64 3.30 16.30
CA LEU A 80 5.67 4.33 16.50
C LEU A 80 7.07 3.86 16.12
N MET A 81 7.38 2.57 16.30
CA MET A 81 8.61 1.96 15.80
C MET A 81 8.65 2.00 14.26
N LEU A 82 7.56 1.62 13.59
CA LEU A 82 7.46 1.69 12.11
C LEU A 82 7.61 3.12 11.57
N LEU A 83 7.12 4.12 12.31
CA LEU A 83 7.30 5.53 11.99
C LEU A 83 8.72 6.06 12.29
N GLY A 84 9.60 5.24 12.87
CA GLY A 84 10.94 5.64 13.30
C GLY A 84 10.94 6.63 14.48
N ALA A 85 9.84 6.70 15.23
CA ALA A 85 9.73 7.53 16.43
C ALA A 85 10.37 6.87 17.65
N GLN A 86 10.51 5.54 17.63
CA GLN A 86 11.09 4.71 18.69
C GLN A 86 12.02 3.65 18.09
N ASP A 87 13.01 3.21 18.87
CA ASP A 87 13.98 2.21 18.44
C ASP A 87 13.47 0.76 18.60
N SER A 88 12.48 0.55 19.48
CA SER A 88 11.86 -0.76 19.74
C SER A 88 10.35 -0.63 19.91
N ALA A 89 9.62 -1.75 19.74
CA ALA A 89 8.16 -1.83 19.91
C ALA A 89 7.77 -2.22 21.34
N GLU A 90 8.60 -1.90 22.33
CA GLU A 90 8.31 -2.21 23.72
C GLU A 90 7.33 -1.21 24.34
N ILE A 91 6.49 -1.69 25.25
CA ILE A 91 5.55 -0.83 25.99
C ILE A 91 6.30 0.12 26.95
N SER A 92 7.45 -0.31 27.47
CA SER A 92 8.34 0.46 28.34
C SER A 92 8.69 1.83 27.73
N GLU A 93 8.88 1.88 26.41
CA GLU A 93 9.17 3.10 25.65
C GLU A 93 8.00 4.09 25.62
N LEU A 94 6.77 3.60 25.54
CA LEU A 94 5.57 4.44 25.63
C LEU A 94 5.41 5.06 27.01
N VAL A 95 5.80 4.34 28.07
CA VAL A 95 5.80 4.86 29.44
C VAL A 95 6.92 5.89 29.61
N ARG A 96 8.14 5.57 29.13
CA ARG A 96 9.31 6.46 29.19
C ARG A 96 9.08 7.78 28.47
N SER A 97 8.43 7.76 27.32
CA SER A 97 8.08 8.95 26.54
C SER A 97 6.88 9.72 27.10
N GLY A 98 6.20 9.21 28.14
CA GLY A 98 5.02 9.85 28.74
C GLY A 98 3.73 9.72 27.92
N ILE A 99 3.75 8.93 26.83
CA ILE A 99 2.56 8.63 26.02
C ILE A 99 1.54 7.86 26.88
N LEU A 100 2.01 6.89 27.66
CA LEU A 100 1.22 6.19 28.66
C LEU A 100 1.53 6.74 30.06
N THR A 101 0.50 7.18 30.78
CA THR A 101 0.61 7.54 32.20
C THR A 101 0.05 6.43 33.08
N GLY A 102 0.93 5.63 33.70
CA GLY A 102 0.58 4.61 34.69
C GLY A 102 0.94 3.18 34.27
N LYS A 103 0.69 2.21 35.16
CA LYS A 103 0.87 0.77 34.87
C LYS A 103 -0.17 0.31 33.84
N THR A 104 0.28 -0.35 32.78
CA THR A 104 -0.60 -0.98 31.79
C THR A 104 -1.29 -2.20 32.40
N GLY A 105 -2.56 -2.05 32.78
CA GLY A 105 -3.37 -3.15 33.32
C GLY A 105 -4.18 -3.89 32.24
N SER A 106 -4.85 -4.96 32.67
CA SER A 106 -5.88 -5.69 31.89
C SER A 106 -7.19 -4.91 31.71
N GLY A 107 -7.25 -3.67 32.20
CA GLY A 107 -8.38 -2.77 32.07
C GLY A 107 -8.76 -2.52 30.61
N LYS A 108 -10.07 -2.33 30.38
CA LYS A 108 -10.60 -2.00 29.05
C LYS A 108 -10.27 -0.56 28.71
N MET A 109 -9.94 -0.32 27.45
CA MET A 109 -9.58 1.01 26.97
C MET A 109 -10.83 1.78 26.52
N SER A 110 -11.02 3.00 27.02
CA SER A 110 -12.14 3.87 26.60
C SER A 110 -11.73 4.77 25.44
N ARG A 111 -12.70 5.19 24.61
CA ARG A 111 -12.44 6.09 23.47
C ARG A 111 -11.82 7.43 23.89
N ALA A 112 -12.20 7.97 25.05
CA ALA A 112 -11.56 9.18 25.57
C ALA A 112 -10.09 8.95 25.94
N SER A 113 -9.78 7.85 26.65
CA SER A 113 -8.38 7.52 26.95
C SER A 113 -7.56 7.28 25.68
N THR A 114 -8.15 6.67 24.65
CA THR A 114 -7.50 6.46 23.35
C THR A 114 -7.16 7.77 22.66
N LEU A 115 -8.11 8.73 22.65
CA LEU A 115 -7.87 10.06 22.07
C LEU A 115 -6.72 10.77 22.78
N GLU A 116 -6.67 10.74 24.11
CA GLU A 116 -5.59 11.37 24.88
C GLU A 116 -4.23 10.71 24.65
N ILE A 117 -4.19 9.37 24.56
CA ILE A 117 -2.96 8.62 24.25
C ILE A 117 -2.45 9.00 22.86
N LEU A 118 -3.33 9.02 21.85
CA LEU A 118 -2.96 9.43 20.50
C LEU A 118 -2.54 10.91 20.44
N ALA A 119 -3.19 11.79 21.22
CA ALA A 119 -2.80 13.19 21.30
C ALA A 119 -1.38 13.35 21.87
N ARG A 120 -1.02 12.59 22.91
CA ARG A 120 0.36 12.57 23.44
C ARG A 120 1.36 12.03 22.42
N ALA A 121 1.03 10.93 21.74
CA ALA A 121 1.87 10.40 20.67
C ALA A 121 2.09 11.45 19.56
N THR A 122 1.03 12.17 19.17
CA THR A 122 1.09 13.28 18.20
C THR A 122 2.04 14.39 18.66
N LEU A 123 1.99 14.80 19.93
CA LEU A 123 2.91 15.81 20.47
C LEU A 123 4.38 15.33 20.41
N ILE A 124 4.65 14.07 20.73
CA ILE A 124 5.99 13.48 20.65
C ILE A 124 6.49 13.43 19.20
N LEU A 125 5.63 13.03 18.26
CA LEU A 125 5.96 13.02 16.83
C LEU A 125 6.27 14.42 16.29
N SER A 126 5.50 15.42 16.72
CA SER A 126 5.75 16.82 16.35
C SER A 126 7.07 17.32 16.94
N GLY A 127 7.38 16.99 18.20
CA GLY A 127 8.67 17.32 18.82
C GLY A 127 9.88 16.65 18.15
N LYS A 128 9.66 15.53 17.44
CA LYS A 128 10.66 14.85 16.59
C LYS A 128 10.67 15.36 15.14
N GLU A 129 9.92 16.42 14.84
CA GLU A 129 9.80 17.03 13.49
C GLU A 129 9.24 16.07 12.42
N LEU A 130 8.58 14.97 12.83
CA LEU A 130 7.98 14.01 11.91
C LEU A 130 6.70 14.57 11.29
N ILE A 131 5.89 15.25 12.09
CA ILE A 131 4.67 15.95 11.66
C ILE A 131 4.71 17.43 12.05
N SER A 132 3.83 18.22 11.46
CA SER A 132 3.69 19.65 11.76
C SER A 132 2.30 19.96 12.31
N LEU A 133 2.24 20.70 13.42
CA LEU A 133 0.97 21.14 14.02
C LEU A 133 0.67 22.58 13.60
N ASN A 134 -0.44 22.79 12.91
CA ASN A 134 -0.80 24.08 12.30
C ASN A 134 -1.34 25.14 13.27
N GLY A 135 -1.26 24.91 14.59
CA GLY A 135 -1.82 25.82 15.60
C GLY A 135 -3.35 25.86 15.65
N ASP A 136 -4.03 25.01 14.87
CA ASP A 136 -5.49 24.88 14.87
C ASP A 136 -6.02 24.43 16.24
N LYS A 137 -7.20 24.92 16.62
CA LYS A 137 -7.87 24.51 17.86
C LYS A 137 -8.80 23.32 17.63
N ALA A 138 -8.76 22.36 18.55
CA ALA A 138 -9.63 21.19 18.49
C ALA A 138 -11.10 21.58 18.64
N LYS A 139 -11.97 20.89 17.90
CA LYS A 139 -13.41 20.94 18.13
C LYS A 139 -13.77 20.00 19.27
N ASN A 140 -14.60 20.48 20.20
CA ASN A 140 -15.15 19.64 21.26
C ASN A 140 -16.19 18.67 20.70
N TYR A 141 -16.30 17.49 21.32
CA TYR A 141 -17.42 16.59 21.09
C TYR A 141 -18.55 16.94 22.05
N ARG A 142 -19.78 16.56 21.73
CA ARG A 142 -20.96 16.85 22.56
C ARG A 142 -20.80 16.32 24.00
N ASP A 143 -20.19 15.15 24.16
CA ASP A 143 -20.00 14.47 25.45
C ASP A 143 -18.58 14.59 26.04
N TYR A 144 -17.62 15.17 25.30
CA TYR A 144 -16.21 15.24 25.69
C TYR A 144 -15.58 16.59 25.34
N ARG A 145 -15.04 17.26 26.36
CA ARG A 145 -14.27 18.50 26.23
C ARG A 145 -12.79 18.18 26.10
N VAL A 146 -12.16 18.66 25.04
CA VAL A 146 -10.73 18.49 24.80
C VAL A 146 -9.95 19.36 25.77
N ALA A 147 -9.00 18.78 26.49
CA ALA A 147 -8.12 19.54 27.37
C ALA A 147 -7.22 20.48 26.56
N GLU A 148 -7.04 21.73 27.03
CA GLU A 148 -6.30 22.77 26.28
C GLU A 148 -4.88 22.32 25.88
N LYS A 149 -4.17 21.63 26.78
CA LYS A 149 -2.84 21.07 26.52
C LYS A 149 -2.76 20.08 25.35
N TYR A 150 -3.89 19.51 24.94
CA TYR A 150 -3.99 18.59 23.80
C TYR A 150 -4.72 19.21 22.61
N SER A 151 -5.11 20.48 22.67
CA SER A 151 -5.95 21.12 21.65
C SER A 151 -5.33 21.01 20.24
N ASN A 152 -4.07 21.41 20.06
CA ASN A 152 -3.42 21.36 18.74
C ASN A 152 -3.25 19.93 18.22
N ALA A 153 -2.90 18.99 19.10
CA ALA A 153 -2.72 17.59 18.74
C ALA A 153 -4.06 16.93 18.34
N VAL A 154 -5.13 17.20 19.08
CA VAL A 154 -6.46 16.70 18.76
C VAL A 154 -7.02 17.37 17.50
N ALA A 155 -6.74 18.65 17.27
CA ALA A 155 -7.09 19.32 16.02
C ALA A 155 -6.44 18.62 14.82
N TRP A 156 -5.15 18.27 14.92
CA TRP A 156 -4.46 17.50 13.90
C TRP A 156 -5.12 16.12 13.69
N LEU A 157 -5.38 15.37 14.76
CA LEU A 157 -6.06 14.06 14.69
C LEU A 157 -7.46 14.15 14.03
N GLN A 158 -8.20 15.23 14.28
CA GLN A 158 -9.50 15.49 13.67
C GLN A 158 -9.37 15.85 12.19
N SER A 159 -8.42 16.73 11.83
CA SER A 159 -8.17 17.15 10.45
C SER A 159 -7.76 15.99 9.54
N LYS A 160 -7.03 15.02 10.08
CA LYS A 160 -6.62 13.78 9.39
C LYS A 160 -7.64 12.66 9.52
N TYR A 161 -8.79 12.91 10.14
CA TYR A 161 -9.88 11.95 10.30
C TYR A 161 -9.49 10.64 11.00
N ILE A 162 -8.49 10.67 11.87
CA ILE A 162 -7.95 9.51 12.59
C ILE A 162 -8.94 9.06 13.65
N VAL A 163 -9.28 9.96 14.59
CA VAL A 163 -10.31 9.74 15.60
C VAL A 163 -11.56 10.51 15.19
N ARG A 164 -12.60 9.78 14.79
CA ARG A 164 -13.91 10.34 14.43
C ARG A 164 -14.90 10.14 15.58
N GLY A 165 -15.74 11.14 15.83
CA GLY A 165 -16.94 10.99 16.64
C GLY A 165 -18.03 10.20 15.91
N TYR A 166 -19.14 9.96 16.60
CA TYR A 166 -20.36 9.41 16.02
C TYR A 166 -21.14 10.49 15.25
N PRO A 167 -22.06 10.10 14.36
CA PRO A 167 -22.90 11.05 13.61
C PRO A 167 -23.71 11.99 14.50
N ASP A 168 -23.99 11.62 15.75
CA ASP A 168 -24.69 12.44 16.74
C ASP A 168 -23.81 13.53 17.40
N GLY A 169 -22.54 13.64 16.99
CA GLY A 169 -21.56 14.60 17.50
C GLY A 169 -20.86 14.16 18.79
N THR A 170 -21.12 12.96 19.30
CA THR A 170 -20.44 12.42 20.50
C THR A 170 -19.12 11.75 20.15
N LEU A 171 -18.17 11.75 21.09
CA LEU A 171 -16.99 10.88 21.05
C LEU A 171 -17.35 9.46 21.49
N GLY A 172 -18.38 9.32 22.34
CA GLY A 172 -18.66 8.10 23.09
C GLY A 172 -17.60 7.87 24.17
N LYS A 173 -17.31 8.89 24.98
CA LYS A 173 -16.13 8.96 25.86
C LYS A 173 -15.93 7.73 26.77
N GLY A 174 -17.03 7.19 27.31
CA GLY A 174 -17.03 6.05 28.22
C GLY A 174 -17.14 4.70 27.52
N ARG A 175 -17.32 4.67 26.19
CA ARG A 175 -17.43 3.43 25.43
C ARG A 175 -16.06 2.78 25.33
N ASN A 176 -16.02 1.49 25.60
CA ASN A 176 -14.82 0.68 25.40
C ASN A 176 -14.55 0.51 23.91
N LEU A 177 -13.28 0.58 23.54
CA LEU A 177 -12.79 0.34 22.19
C LEU A 177 -12.77 -1.16 21.91
N ASN A 178 -13.20 -1.58 20.72
CA ASN A 178 -12.97 -2.94 20.23
C ASN A 178 -11.69 -3.03 19.39
N MET A 179 -11.24 -4.25 19.10
CA MET A 179 -10.02 -4.50 18.32
C MET A 179 -10.10 -3.84 16.93
N ARG A 180 -11.25 -3.93 16.26
CA ARG A 180 -11.48 -3.30 14.96
C ARG A 180 -11.27 -1.78 14.99
N GLU A 181 -11.89 -1.09 15.94
CA GLU A 181 -11.77 0.35 16.12
C GLU A 181 -10.33 0.75 16.49
N ALA A 182 -9.63 -0.07 17.27
CA ALA A 182 -8.22 0.14 17.59
C ALA A 182 -7.33 0.10 16.34
N VAL A 183 -7.47 -0.95 15.52
CA VAL A 183 -6.73 -1.08 14.26
C VAL A 183 -7.06 0.08 13.32
N PHE A 184 -8.33 0.50 13.24
CA PHE A 184 -8.73 1.65 12.42
C PHE A 184 -8.02 2.93 12.84
N PHE A 185 -7.98 3.23 14.13
CA PHE A 185 -7.32 4.43 14.62
C PHE A 185 -5.81 4.38 14.41
N LEU A 186 -5.18 3.25 14.72
CA LEU A 186 -3.73 3.09 14.62
C LEU A 186 -3.25 3.09 13.17
N TYR A 187 -3.97 2.42 12.27
CA TYR A 187 -3.62 2.43 10.85
C TYR A 187 -3.78 3.83 10.23
N ARG A 188 -4.89 4.52 10.50
CA ARG A 188 -5.07 5.92 10.02
C ARG A 188 -4.01 6.85 10.60
N PHE A 189 -3.63 6.63 11.86
CA PHE A 189 -2.56 7.39 12.49
C PHE A 189 -1.22 7.15 11.79
N TYR A 190 -0.86 5.88 11.56
CA TYR A 190 0.32 5.50 10.78
C TYR A 190 0.32 6.15 9.40
N GLU A 191 -0.76 5.98 8.64
CA GLU A 191 -0.89 6.51 7.28
C GLU A 191 -0.76 8.04 7.24
N ALA A 192 -1.43 8.77 8.13
CA ALA A 192 -1.38 10.22 8.17
C ALA A 192 0.03 10.74 8.47
N VAL A 193 0.75 10.11 9.40
CA VAL A 193 2.13 10.48 9.72
C VAL A 193 3.07 10.15 8.56
N SER A 194 2.99 8.92 8.04
CA SER A 194 3.81 8.47 6.91
C SER A 194 3.61 9.35 5.67
N SER A 195 2.37 9.76 5.39
CA SER A 195 2.05 10.67 4.28
C SER A 195 2.73 12.04 4.45
N GLU A 196 2.71 12.64 5.65
CA GLU A 196 3.42 13.89 5.90
C GLU A 196 4.95 13.72 5.76
N MET A 197 5.49 12.61 6.26
CA MET A 197 6.91 12.30 6.12
C MET A 197 7.34 12.15 4.66
N MET A 198 6.49 11.53 3.82
CA MET A 198 6.72 11.40 2.38
C MET A 198 6.64 12.75 1.67
N SER A 199 5.69 13.62 2.04
CA SER A 199 5.53 14.95 1.43
C SER A 199 6.74 15.88 1.63
N LYS A 200 7.56 15.61 2.66
CA LYS A 200 8.80 16.34 2.95
C LYS A 200 9.99 15.87 2.09
N ARG A 201 9.87 14.74 1.39
CA ARG A 201 10.93 14.17 0.54
C ARG A 201 10.78 14.67 -0.90
N PRO A 202 11.88 14.84 -1.64
CA PRO A 202 11.79 15.12 -3.07
C PRO A 202 11.14 13.93 -3.79
N ALA A 203 10.18 14.20 -4.68
CA ALA A 203 9.37 13.20 -5.38
C ALA A 203 10.12 12.50 -6.52
N GLU A 204 11.38 12.14 -6.31
CA GLU A 204 12.25 11.59 -7.35
C GLU A 204 11.91 10.14 -7.71
N LYS A 205 11.26 9.39 -6.80
CA LYS A 205 10.89 7.98 -7.02
C LYS A 205 9.49 7.67 -6.48
N LEU A 206 8.78 6.80 -7.19
CA LEU A 206 7.51 6.24 -6.74
C LEU A 206 7.74 5.46 -5.44
N SER A 207 6.88 5.69 -4.44
CA SER A 207 6.94 4.97 -3.17
C SER A 207 5.57 4.91 -2.53
N PHE A 208 5.29 3.86 -1.77
CA PHE A 208 4.03 3.65 -1.08
C PHE A 208 4.24 3.42 0.41
N ILE A 209 3.26 3.81 1.22
CA ILE A 209 3.32 3.74 2.69
C ILE A 209 3.36 2.28 3.19
N ASP A 210 2.73 1.38 2.43
CA ASP A 210 2.53 -0.03 2.70
C ASP A 210 3.52 -0.94 1.95
N ILE A 211 4.29 -0.41 0.98
CA ILE A 211 5.25 -1.18 0.20
C ILE A 211 6.67 -0.59 0.36
N PRO A 212 7.62 -1.31 0.98
CA PRO A 212 9.02 -0.92 1.01
C PRO A 212 9.63 -0.96 -0.38
N LEU A 213 10.65 -0.12 -0.58
CA LEU A 213 11.37 -0.02 -1.85
C LEU A 213 12.04 -1.33 -2.30
N SER A 214 12.36 -2.24 -1.38
CA SER A 214 12.95 -3.56 -1.68
C SER A 214 11.91 -4.65 -1.96
N HIS A 215 10.62 -4.35 -1.87
CA HIS A 215 9.56 -5.33 -2.10
C HIS A 215 9.49 -5.71 -3.60
N PRO A 216 9.35 -7.00 -3.98
CA PRO A 216 9.30 -7.42 -5.39
C PRO A 216 8.22 -6.72 -6.22
N MET A 217 7.10 -6.36 -5.61
CA MET A 217 6.04 -5.57 -6.27
C MET A 217 6.49 -4.19 -6.74
N MET A 218 7.53 -3.58 -6.15
CA MET A 218 7.99 -2.26 -6.60
C MET A 218 8.49 -2.29 -8.04
N GLU A 219 9.25 -3.32 -8.41
CA GLU A 219 9.70 -3.50 -9.80
C GLU A 219 8.51 -3.65 -10.77
N ILE A 220 7.51 -4.43 -10.36
CA ILE A 220 6.28 -4.63 -11.15
C ILE A 220 5.54 -3.30 -11.32
N ILE A 221 5.37 -2.53 -10.26
CA ILE A 221 4.69 -1.23 -10.31
C ILE A 221 5.49 -0.24 -11.16
N GLU A 222 6.82 -0.24 -11.07
CA GLU A 222 7.69 0.60 -11.90
C GLU A 222 7.56 0.24 -13.38
N ASN A 223 7.58 -1.05 -13.73
CA ASN A 223 7.37 -1.52 -15.10
C ASN A 223 6.01 -1.09 -15.64
N LEU A 224 4.95 -1.28 -14.86
CA LEU A 224 3.60 -0.84 -15.23
C LEU A 224 3.52 0.68 -15.41
N THR A 225 4.20 1.45 -14.55
CA THR A 225 4.30 2.92 -14.68
C THR A 225 4.97 3.30 -16.00
N GLN A 226 6.10 2.66 -16.34
CA GLN A 226 6.79 2.89 -17.61
C GLN A 226 5.93 2.52 -18.82
N GLY A 227 5.15 1.44 -18.70
CA GLY A 227 4.18 1.00 -19.70
C GLY A 227 2.94 1.89 -19.79
N GLY A 228 2.78 2.92 -18.95
CA GLY A 228 1.67 3.87 -18.97
C GLY A 228 0.43 3.43 -18.20
N ALA A 229 0.45 2.27 -17.54
CA ALA A 229 -0.70 1.70 -16.81
C ALA A 229 -1.29 2.61 -15.72
N PHE A 230 -0.48 3.53 -15.19
CA PHE A 230 -0.92 4.44 -14.13
C PHE A 230 -1.01 5.90 -14.58
N ASP A 231 -0.80 6.19 -15.88
CA ASP A 231 -0.82 7.56 -16.42
C ASP A 231 -2.18 8.25 -16.26
N LYS A 232 -3.26 7.45 -16.24
CA LYS A 232 -4.64 7.91 -16.12
C LYS A 232 -5.25 7.65 -14.74
N ILE A 233 -4.46 7.12 -13.80
CA ILE A 233 -4.92 6.71 -12.47
C ILE A 233 -4.27 7.57 -11.40
N ILE A 234 -5.08 8.06 -10.47
CA ILE A 234 -4.58 8.75 -9.28
C ILE A 234 -4.26 7.69 -8.22
N LEU A 235 -3.00 7.29 -8.15
CA LEU A 235 -2.52 6.39 -7.10
C LEU A 235 -2.59 7.07 -5.73
N ARG A 236 -3.03 6.31 -4.73
CA ARG A 236 -3.07 6.75 -3.33
C ARG A 236 -1.68 6.60 -2.69
N PRO A 237 -1.44 7.24 -1.53
CA PRO A 237 -0.19 7.06 -0.79
C PRO A 237 0.11 5.60 -0.39
N SER A 238 -0.93 4.79 -0.18
CA SER A 238 -0.81 3.32 -0.07
C SER A 238 -1.27 2.66 -1.35
N PHE A 239 -0.59 1.61 -1.77
CA PHE A 239 -0.94 0.85 -2.96
C PHE A 239 -2.18 -0.02 -2.72
N ASP A 240 -2.33 -0.58 -1.52
CA ASP A 240 -3.47 -1.41 -1.12
C ASP A 240 -3.70 -2.60 -2.07
N GLY A 241 -2.62 -3.35 -2.31
CA GLY A 241 -2.57 -4.37 -3.37
C GLY A 241 -3.50 -5.56 -3.17
N ASP A 242 -3.86 -5.88 -1.93
CA ASP A 242 -4.86 -6.92 -1.62
C ASP A 242 -6.31 -6.43 -1.80
N SER A 243 -6.53 -5.15 -2.09
CA SER A 243 -7.86 -4.63 -2.43
C SER A 243 -8.30 -5.06 -3.84
N PHE A 244 -9.61 -5.13 -4.06
CA PHE A 244 -10.14 -5.48 -5.38
C PHE A 244 -10.02 -4.30 -6.34
N VAL A 245 -9.57 -4.59 -7.57
CA VAL A 245 -9.51 -3.62 -8.65
C VAL A 245 -10.91 -3.38 -9.22
N SER A 246 -11.29 -2.12 -9.42
CA SER A 246 -12.57 -1.78 -10.04
C SER A 246 -12.51 -1.92 -11.57
N ALA A 247 -13.68 -2.04 -12.22
CA ALA A 247 -13.76 -2.03 -13.68
C ALA A 247 -13.27 -0.68 -14.26
N ALA A 248 -13.58 0.43 -13.57
CA ALA A 248 -13.07 1.76 -13.92
C ALA A 248 -11.54 1.83 -13.84
N ASP A 249 -10.94 1.36 -12.75
CA ASP A 249 -9.48 1.37 -12.60
C ASP A 249 -8.81 0.52 -13.69
N LEU A 250 -9.30 -0.70 -13.95
CA LEU A 250 -8.73 -1.55 -15.00
C LEU A 250 -8.90 -0.92 -16.40
N THR A 251 -10.00 -0.22 -16.65
CA THR A 251 -10.22 0.53 -17.89
C THR A 251 -9.20 1.66 -18.04
N GLU A 252 -8.96 2.44 -16.98
CA GLU A 252 -7.95 3.49 -17.01
C GLU A 252 -6.52 2.94 -17.14
N MET A 253 -6.26 1.74 -16.62
CA MET A 253 -5.00 1.04 -16.85
C MET A 253 -4.79 0.75 -18.33
N LEU A 254 -5.82 0.22 -19.02
CA LEU A 254 -5.77 -0.03 -20.46
C LEU A 254 -5.63 1.27 -21.26
N ASN A 255 -6.42 2.30 -20.93
CA ASN A 255 -6.34 3.62 -21.58
C ASN A 255 -4.94 4.20 -21.48
N GLY A 256 -4.32 4.10 -20.30
CA GLY A 256 -2.95 4.56 -20.07
C GLY A 256 -1.93 3.81 -20.91
N VAL A 257 -1.99 2.47 -20.94
CA VAL A 257 -1.09 1.63 -21.75
C VAL A 257 -1.19 1.96 -23.24
N PHE A 258 -2.42 2.03 -23.77
CA PHE A 258 -2.63 2.31 -25.19
C PHE A 258 -2.17 3.72 -25.55
N ALA A 259 -2.52 4.72 -24.73
CA ALA A 259 -2.10 6.10 -24.95
C ALA A 259 -0.57 6.24 -24.91
N ARG A 260 0.13 5.55 -24.01
CA ARG A 260 1.60 5.52 -23.96
C ARG A 260 2.21 4.94 -25.24
N ALA A 261 1.56 3.92 -25.80
CA ALA A 261 1.96 3.32 -27.07
C ALA A 261 1.49 4.11 -28.31
N GLY A 262 0.88 5.29 -28.14
CA GLY A 262 0.40 6.14 -29.23
C GLY A 262 -0.84 5.60 -29.94
N LYS A 263 -1.61 4.73 -29.28
CA LYS A 263 -2.85 4.15 -29.81
C LYS A 263 -4.06 4.63 -28.99
N GLU A 264 -5.23 4.60 -29.63
CA GLU A 264 -6.50 4.79 -28.95
C GLU A 264 -7.15 3.44 -28.62
N VAL A 265 -7.90 3.40 -27.53
CA VAL A 265 -8.63 2.21 -27.11
C VAL A 265 -9.94 2.10 -27.88
N ASP A 266 -10.26 0.89 -28.34
CA ASP A 266 -11.57 0.54 -28.88
C ASP A 266 -12.60 0.51 -27.76
N GLN A 267 -13.39 1.58 -27.69
CA GLN A 267 -14.44 1.76 -26.69
C GLN A 267 -15.54 0.70 -26.78
N VAL A 268 -15.78 0.11 -27.96
CA VAL A 268 -16.77 -0.96 -28.13
C VAL A 268 -16.23 -2.25 -27.51
N ARG A 269 -14.94 -2.54 -27.70
CA ARG A 269 -14.29 -3.70 -27.08
C ARG A 269 -14.27 -3.57 -25.56
N ILE A 270 -13.92 -2.41 -25.00
CA ILE A 270 -13.97 -2.18 -23.55
C ILE A 270 -15.38 -2.39 -22.99
N LYS A 271 -16.41 -1.82 -23.63
CA LYS A 271 -17.80 -2.03 -23.21
C LYS A 271 -18.21 -3.49 -23.27
N THR A 272 -17.72 -4.25 -24.23
CA THR A 272 -17.97 -5.69 -24.34
C THR A 272 -17.33 -6.46 -23.19
N ILE A 273 -16.07 -6.15 -22.86
CA ILE A 273 -15.31 -6.79 -21.77
C ILE A 273 -16.02 -6.66 -20.42
N PHE A 274 -16.63 -5.50 -20.16
CA PHE A 274 -17.33 -5.21 -18.90
C PHE A 274 -18.85 -5.15 -19.06
N SER A 275 -19.41 -5.80 -20.07
CA SER A 275 -20.84 -5.70 -20.42
C SER A 275 -21.80 -6.16 -19.31
N ASP A 276 -21.34 -7.04 -18.44
CA ASP A 276 -22.06 -7.63 -17.31
C ASP A 276 -21.75 -6.95 -15.96
N ASN A 277 -20.93 -5.88 -15.97
CA ASN A 277 -20.47 -5.17 -14.79
C ASN A 277 -20.92 -3.70 -14.84
N SER A 278 -21.41 -3.16 -13.72
CA SER A 278 -21.57 -1.71 -13.59
C SER A 278 -20.19 -1.04 -13.48
N SER A 279 -20.06 0.23 -13.90
CA SER A 279 -18.79 0.99 -13.86
C SER A 279 -18.07 0.94 -12.50
N ASP A 280 -18.85 0.92 -11.41
CA ASP A 280 -18.33 0.96 -10.04
C ASP A 280 -18.15 -0.43 -9.40
N SER A 281 -18.34 -1.50 -10.17
CA SER A 281 -18.21 -2.87 -9.67
C SER A 281 -16.77 -3.38 -9.76
N PHE A 282 -16.44 -4.32 -8.89
CA PHE A 282 -15.13 -4.97 -8.90
C PHE A 282 -14.97 -5.87 -10.13
N THR A 283 -13.76 -5.85 -10.67
CA THR A 283 -13.35 -6.67 -11.80
C THR A 283 -13.31 -8.14 -11.40
N ARG A 284 -13.86 -8.99 -12.27
CA ARG A 284 -13.79 -10.45 -12.12
C ARG A 284 -12.67 -11.03 -12.96
N ARG A 285 -12.22 -12.23 -12.62
CA ARG A 285 -11.09 -12.89 -13.31
C ARG A 285 -11.30 -13.06 -14.81
N ARG A 286 -12.53 -13.30 -15.26
CA ARG A 286 -12.88 -13.31 -16.69
C ARG A 286 -12.65 -11.97 -17.38
N HIS A 287 -13.00 -10.85 -16.74
CA HIS A 287 -12.80 -9.51 -17.30
C HIS A 287 -11.30 -9.21 -17.43
N LEU A 288 -10.51 -9.62 -16.42
CA LEU A 288 -9.05 -9.51 -16.50
C LEU A 288 -8.49 -10.34 -17.67
N ALA A 289 -8.94 -11.58 -17.86
CA ALA A 289 -8.48 -12.42 -18.96
C ALA A 289 -8.74 -11.77 -20.32
N LEU A 290 -9.95 -11.24 -20.53
CA LEU A 290 -10.31 -10.51 -21.75
C LEU A 290 -9.51 -9.21 -21.94
N ALA A 291 -9.29 -8.46 -20.86
CA ALA A 291 -8.48 -7.23 -20.89
C ALA A 291 -7.01 -7.50 -21.26
N LEU A 292 -6.42 -8.54 -20.69
CA LEU A 292 -5.05 -8.96 -20.99
C LEU A 292 -4.92 -9.47 -22.43
N GLU A 293 -5.90 -10.23 -22.90
CA GLU A 293 -5.95 -10.67 -24.29
C GLU A 293 -6.07 -9.49 -25.27
N TYR A 294 -6.78 -8.43 -24.90
CA TYR A 294 -6.84 -7.24 -25.74
C TYR A 294 -5.46 -6.59 -25.94
N ILE A 295 -4.66 -6.47 -24.88
CA ILE A 295 -3.28 -5.97 -25.00
C ILE A 295 -2.48 -6.88 -25.95
N LEU A 296 -2.58 -8.21 -25.77
CA LEU A 296 -1.87 -9.17 -26.60
C LEU A 296 -2.26 -9.05 -28.09
N ASP A 297 -3.56 -8.96 -28.38
CA ASP A 297 -4.08 -8.85 -29.74
C ASP A 297 -3.63 -7.60 -30.48
N GLU A 298 -3.39 -6.51 -29.75
CA GLU A 298 -3.05 -5.21 -30.31
C GLU A 298 -1.54 -5.01 -30.46
N PHE A 299 -0.74 -5.61 -29.57
CA PHE A 299 0.70 -5.35 -29.49
C PHE A 299 1.59 -6.58 -29.76
N ALA A 300 1.03 -7.79 -29.70
CA ALA A 300 1.80 -9.03 -29.78
C ALA A 300 1.23 -10.07 -30.75
N ARG A 301 0.27 -9.69 -31.62
CA ARG A 301 -0.46 -10.62 -32.51
C ARG A 301 0.46 -11.57 -33.28
N ASP A 302 1.55 -11.05 -33.84
CA ASP A 302 2.48 -11.84 -34.66
C ASP A 302 3.30 -12.86 -33.85
N ARG A 303 3.35 -12.71 -32.52
CA ARG A 303 4.07 -13.57 -31.58
C ARG A 303 3.14 -14.54 -30.84
N LEU A 304 1.83 -14.37 -30.98
CA LEU A 304 0.86 -15.19 -30.27
C LEU A 304 0.72 -16.54 -30.94
N ASN A 305 1.03 -17.60 -30.19
CA ASN A 305 0.68 -18.97 -30.54
C ASN A 305 -0.25 -19.51 -29.46
N ALA A 306 -1.51 -19.76 -29.80
CA ALA A 306 -2.46 -20.34 -28.86
C ALA A 306 -1.93 -21.69 -28.35
N LYS A 307 -1.99 -21.88 -27.04
CA LYS A 307 -1.58 -23.14 -26.40
C LYS A 307 -2.80 -23.80 -25.78
N LYS A 308 -2.98 -25.08 -26.08
CA LYS A 308 -4.08 -25.86 -25.49
C LYS A 308 -3.94 -25.89 -23.97
N ILE A 309 -4.99 -25.46 -23.29
CA ILE A 309 -5.20 -25.59 -21.86
C ILE A 309 -6.68 -25.92 -21.63
N ASP A 310 -6.95 -26.83 -20.69
CA ASP A 310 -8.30 -27.25 -20.35
C ASP A 310 -8.62 -26.81 -18.91
N TYR A 311 -9.75 -26.13 -18.73
CA TYR A 311 -10.29 -25.73 -17.44
C TYR A 311 -11.57 -26.51 -17.13
N ARG A 312 -11.76 -26.92 -15.87
CA ARG A 312 -12.92 -27.73 -15.47
C ARG A 312 -14.24 -26.95 -15.51
N ASP A 313 -14.17 -25.64 -15.37
CA ASP A 313 -15.31 -24.73 -15.22
C ASP A 313 -15.41 -23.71 -16.37
N VAL A 314 -14.69 -23.92 -17.48
CA VAL A 314 -14.78 -23.08 -18.69
C VAL A 314 -15.18 -23.93 -19.88
N SER A 315 -16.20 -23.49 -20.62
CA SER A 315 -16.64 -24.12 -21.88
C SER A 315 -16.27 -23.25 -23.09
N ILE A 316 -16.24 -23.85 -24.29
CA ILE A 316 -15.94 -23.15 -25.55
C ILE A 316 -16.91 -22.01 -25.90
N GLU A 317 -18.11 -22.04 -25.32
CA GLU A 317 -19.15 -21.02 -25.55
C GLU A 317 -18.90 -19.75 -24.72
N GLN A 318 -18.02 -19.80 -23.73
CA GLN A 318 -17.73 -18.66 -22.87
C GLN A 318 -16.76 -17.67 -23.55
N PRO A 319 -16.98 -16.35 -23.42
CA PRO A 319 -16.13 -15.33 -24.06
C PRO A 319 -14.64 -15.46 -23.72
N GLU A 320 -14.32 -15.85 -22.49
CA GLU A 320 -12.95 -15.99 -22.02
C GLU A 320 -12.20 -17.20 -22.58
N PHE A 321 -12.87 -18.17 -23.23
CA PHE A 321 -12.25 -19.43 -23.65
C PHE A 321 -11.04 -19.20 -24.56
N GLU A 322 -11.22 -18.46 -25.66
CA GLU A 322 -10.14 -18.14 -26.60
C GLU A 322 -9.06 -17.27 -25.96
N SER A 323 -9.47 -16.34 -25.07
CA SER A 323 -8.52 -15.50 -24.35
C SER A 323 -7.57 -16.30 -23.48
N LEU A 324 -8.07 -17.35 -22.82
CA LEU A 324 -7.27 -18.24 -22.00
C LEU A 324 -6.27 -19.06 -22.83
N LEU A 325 -6.63 -19.49 -24.04
CA LEU A 325 -5.71 -20.17 -24.95
C LEU A 325 -4.57 -19.26 -25.42
N LYS A 326 -4.87 -17.99 -25.71
CA LYS A 326 -3.87 -16.97 -26.09
C LYS A 326 -2.94 -16.63 -24.92
N LEU A 327 -3.49 -16.45 -23.71
CA LEU A 327 -2.72 -16.22 -22.49
C LEU A 327 -1.81 -17.41 -22.17
N ALA A 328 -2.29 -18.65 -22.34
CA ALA A 328 -1.44 -19.83 -22.19
C ALA A 328 -0.28 -19.85 -23.21
N GLY A 329 -0.52 -19.28 -24.41
CA GLY A 329 0.47 -19.05 -25.45
C GLY A 329 1.63 -18.14 -25.04
N CYS A 330 1.35 -17.11 -24.23
CA CYS A 330 2.38 -16.25 -23.63
C CYS A 330 2.91 -16.77 -22.28
N GLY A 331 2.63 -18.04 -21.93
CA GLY A 331 3.10 -18.68 -20.71
C GLY A 331 2.26 -18.39 -19.46
N LEU A 332 1.13 -17.72 -19.59
CA LEU A 332 0.25 -17.38 -18.47
C LEU A 332 -0.90 -18.38 -18.34
N VAL A 333 -1.00 -18.99 -17.16
CA VAL A 333 -2.12 -19.87 -16.80
C VAL A 333 -2.82 -19.26 -15.61
N LEU A 334 -4.05 -18.80 -15.82
CA LEU A 334 -4.86 -18.16 -14.77
C LEU A 334 -5.64 -19.21 -13.96
N GLY A 335 -6.10 -18.83 -12.76
CA GLY A 335 -6.90 -19.69 -11.90
C GLY A 335 -6.08 -20.54 -10.92
N TYR A 336 -6.70 -21.60 -10.42
CA TYR A 336 -6.19 -22.46 -9.37
C TYR A 336 -5.42 -23.67 -9.93
N GLY A 337 -4.49 -24.20 -9.12
CA GLY A 337 -3.67 -25.36 -9.48
C GLY A 337 -4.45 -26.68 -9.66
N ASP A 338 -5.73 -26.71 -9.30
CA ASP A 338 -6.64 -27.84 -9.52
C ASP A 338 -7.29 -27.84 -10.92
N GLY A 339 -6.96 -26.86 -11.77
CA GLY A 339 -7.52 -26.70 -13.11
C GLY A 339 -8.85 -25.94 -13.14
N ARG A 340 -9.21 -25.25 -12.04
CA ARG A 340 -10.35 -24.35 -11.99
C ARG A 340 -9.95 -22.92 -12.34
N PHE A 341 -10.61 -22.30 -13.31
CA PHE A 341 -10.41 -20.89 -13.65
C PHE A 341 -11.07 -19.95 -12.63
N ALA A 342 -12.27 -20.29 -12.16
CA ALA A 342 -13.08 -19.50 -11.26
C ALA A 342 -13.34 -18.07 -11.79
N GLY A 343 -13.81 -17.94 -13.02
CA GLY A 343 -13.94 -16.66 -13.74
C GLY A 343 -14.77 -15.57 -13.05
N ASN A 344 -15.65 -15.94 -12.11
CA ASN A 344 -16.53 -15.01 -11.38
C ASN A 344 -15.91 -14.39 -10.12
N GLU A 345 -14.74 -14.81 -9.66
CA GLU A 345 -14.12 -14.24 -8.48
C GLU A 345 -13.50 -12.87 -8.76
N PHE A 346 -13.50 -12.01 -7.75
CA PHE A 346 -12.88 -10.70 -7.83
C PHE A 346 -11.36 -10.79 -7.83
N VAL A 347 -10.75 -9.87 -8.57
CA VAL A 347 -9.30 -9.79 -8.76
C VAL A 347 -8.73 -8.70 -7.87
N THR A 348 -7.62 -8.97 -7.19
CA THR A 348 -6.89 -7.97 -6.41
C THR A 348 -5.97 -7.11 -7.28
N TRP A 349 -5.59 -5.92 -6.80
CA TRP A 349 -4.60 -5.08 -7.45
C TRP A 349 -3.26 -5.79 -7.64
N TYR A 350 -2.82 -6.62 -6.70
CA TYR A 350 -1.61 -7.42 -6.86
C TYR A 350 -1.74 -8.48 -7.96
N GLU A 351 -2.89 -9.16 -8.08
CA GLU A 351 -3.12 -10.11 -9.17
C GLU A 351 -3.13 -9.40 -10.52
N ALA A 352 -3.90 -8.32 -10.64
CA ALA A 352 -3.98 -7.53 -11.87
C ALA A 352 -2.62 -6.96 -12.29
N ALA A 353 -1.87 -6.36 -11.35
CA ALA A 353 -0.56 -5.78 -11.63
C ALA A 353 0.45 -6.85 -12.09
N LYS A 354 0.53 -7.99 -11.41
CA LYS A 354 1.44 -9.08 -11.78
C LYS A 354 1.14 -9.61 -13.17
N LEU A 355 -0.12 -9.94 -13.45
CA LEU A 355 -0.51 -10.52 -14.74
C LEU A 355 -0.35 -9.52 -15.88
N MET A 356 -0.70 -8.25 -15.66
CA MET A 356 -0.52 -7.21 -16.67
C MET A 356 0.96 -6.95 -16.95
N ASN A 357 1.83 -6.95 -15.93
CA ASN A 357 3.27 -6.81 -16.13
C ASN A 357 3.85 -7.92 -17.02
N GLU A 358 3.45 -9.18 -16.82
CA GLU A 358 3.91 -10.27 -17.67
C GLU A 358 3.42 -10.13 -19.12
N VAL A 359 2.18 -9.66 -19.31
CA VAL A 359 1.66 -9.36 -20.65
C VAL A 359 2.40 -8.20 -21.32
N LEU A 360 2.67 -7.11 -20.60
CA LEU A 360 3.43 -5.96 -21.14
C LEU A 360 4.86 -6.34 -21.51
N LYS A 361 5.51 -7.21 -20.72
CA LYS A 361 6.82 -7.78 -21.03
C LYS A 361 6.77 -8.61 -22.31
N PHE A 362 5.80 -9.52 -22.45
CA PHE A 362 5.65 -10.33 -23.66
C PHE A 362 5.37 -9.47 -24.91
N ALA A 363 4.53 -8.44 -24.75
CA ALA A 363 4.21 -7.48 -25.80
C ALA A 363 5.34 -6.49 -26.12
N ALA A 364 6.45 -6.52 -25.37
CA ALA A 364 7.58 -5.58 -25.48
C ALA A 364 7.16 -4.09 -25.41
N ILE A 365 6.11 -3.79 -24.65
CA ILE A 365 5.64 -2.41 -24.40
C ILE A 365 6.55 -1.72 -23.37
N THR A 366 6.97 -2.47 -22.36
CA THR A 366 8.04 -2.07 -21.45
C THR A 366 9.34 -2.62 -22.01
N ALA A 367 10.20 -1.76 -22.58
CA ALA A 367 11.59 -2.15 -22.76
C ALA A 367 12.14 -2.46 -21.36
N PRO A 368 12.75 -3.64 -21.10
CA PRO A 368 13.43 -3.84 -19.84
C PRO A 368 14.41 -2.67 -19.68
N ALA A 369 14.42 -2.01 -18.52
CA ALA A 369 15.57 -1.20 -18.18
C ALA A 369 16.77 -2.09 -18.45
N GLU A 370 17.70 -1.66 -19.32
CA GLU A 370 18.96 -2.37 -19.48
C GLU A 370 19.43 -2.66 -18.06
N GLU A 371 19.55 -3.95 -17.73
CA GLU A 371 20.24 -4.33 -16.50
C GLU A 371 21.58 -3.62 -16.64
N LYS A 372 21.75 -2.52 -15.91
CA LYS A 372 23.07 -2.13 -15.47
C LYS A 372 23.46 -3.30 -14.62
N SER A 373 24.10 -4.28 -15.26
CA SER A 373 24.81 -5.38 -14.65
C SER A 373 25.36 -4.83 -13.36
N ASP A 374 24.99 -5.47 -12.26
CA ASP A 374 25.50 -5.18 -10.94
C ASP A 374 27.00 -5.49 -10.96
N ARG A 375 27.74 -4.61 -11.65
CA ARG A 375 29.17 -4.69 -11.84
C ARG A 375 29.74 -4.07 -10.60
N LEU A 376 30.67 -4.78 -9.98
CA LEU A 376 31.44 -4.26 -8.86
C LEU A 376 31.94 -2.86 -9.22
N ALA A 377 31.67 -1.90 -8.34
CA ALA A 377 32.03 -0.51 -8.54
C ALA A 377 33.49 -0.42 -8.96
N VAL A 378 33.74 0.00 -10.21
CA VAL A 378 35.09 0.15 -10.72
C VAL A 378 35.64 1.49 -10.28
N LYS A 379 36.98 1.63 -10.31
CA LYS A 379 37.68 2.83 -9.85
C LYS A 379 37.13 4.12 -10.47
N SER A 380 36.65 4.07 -11.72
CA SER A 380 35.99 5.19 -12.40
C SER A 380 34.73 5.67 -11.69
N ASP A 381 33.93 4.74 -11.16
CA ASP A 381 32.66 5.05 -10.50
C ASP A 381 32.92 5.70 -9.13
N ILE A 382 33.98 5.26 -8.45
CA ILE A 382 34.46 5.86 -7.20
C ILE A 382 34.99 7.29 -7.44
N GLU A 383 35.74 7.51 -8.53
CA GLU A 383 36.23 8.84 -8.88
C GLU A 383 35.09 9.79 -9.30
N ALA A 384 34.09 9.29 -10.04
CA ALA A 384 32.89 10.05 -10.38
C ALA A 384 32.09 10.43 -9.12
N LEU A 385 31.96 9.50 -8.16
CA LEU A 385 31.32 9.77 -6.87
C LEU A 385 32.10 10.81 -6.06
N LYS A 386 33.44 10.72 -6.00
CA LYS A 386 34.29 11.73 -5.35
C LYS A 386 34.12 13.11 -5.98
N ALA A 387 34.05 13.19 -7.31
CA ALA A 387 33.82 14.43 -8.04
C ALA A 387 32.45 15.03 -7.69
N LEU A 388 31.40 14.21 -7.64
CA LEU A 388 30.06 14.63 -7.23
C LEU A 388 30.02 15.14 -5.78
N ILE A 389 30.69 14.47 -4.86
CA ILE A 389 30.78 14.88 -3.46
C ILE A 389 31.55 16.20 -3.34
N ARG A 390 32.66 16.39 -4.08
CA ARG A 390 33.37 17.68 -4.12
C ARG A 390 32.49 18.78 -4.68
N ALA A 391 31.84 18.56 -5.81
CA ALA A 391 30.93 19.54 -6.41
C ALA A 391 29.78 19.93 -5.46
N LYS A 392 29.22 18.95 -4.74
CA LYS A 392 28.17 19.20 -3.75
C LYS A 392 28.71 19.95 -2.53
N LYS A 393 29.90 19.61 -2.03
CA LYS A 393 30.60 20.34 -0.96
C LYS A 393 30.88 21.79 -1.37
N ASP A 394 31.38 22.03 -2.57
CA ASP A 394 31.70 23.36 -3.09
C ASP A 394 30.43 24.19 -3.29
N ARG A 395 29.34 23.57 -3.74
CA ARG A 395 28.02 24.22 -3.85
C ARG A 395 27.47 24.62 -2.49
N VAL A 396 27.57 23.75 -1.48
CA VAL A 396 27.20 24.06 -0.10
C VAL A 396 28.09 25.17 0.46
N HIS A 397 29.40 25.14 0.17
CA HIS A 397 30.32 26.18 0.64
C HIS A 397 30.01 27.54 -0.01
N LYS A 398 29.71 27.58 -1.30
CA LYS A 398 29.25 28.79 -2.00
C LYS A 398 27.96 29.35 -1.39
N ILE A 399 26.99 28.50 -1.05
CA ILE A 399 25.74 28.93 -0.41
C ILE A 399 26.00 29.51 1.00
N LEU A 400 26.88 28.87 1.78
CA LEU A 400 27.22 29.33 3.13
C LEU A 400 28.01 30.64 3.14
N HIS A 401 28.83 30.90 2.11
CA HIS A 401 29.61 32.13 1.98
C HIS A 401 28.91 33.25 1.19
N ALA A 402 27.88 32.94 0.41
CA ALA A 402 27.04 33.94 -0.25
C ALA A 402 26.19 34.75 0.75
N ASN A 403 25.89 34.18 1.92
CA ASN A 403 25.12 34.83 3.00
C ASN A 403 26.00 35.62 4.00
N ARG A 404 27.26 35.91 3.68
CA ARG A 404 28.20 36.66 4.53
C ARG A 404 28.69 37.99 3.92
N ARG A 405 27.93 38.56 2.98
CA ARG A 405 28.16 39.93 2.48
C ARG A 405 26.96 40.82 2.77
#